data_AF-A0A9E5ZZY8-F1
#
_entry.id   AF-A0A9E5ZZY8-F1
#
_cell.length_a   1.000
_cell.length_b   1.000
_cell.length_c   1.000
_cell.angle_alpha   90.00
_cell.angle_beta   90.00
_cell.angle_gamma   90.00
#
_symmetry.space_group_name_H-M   'P 1'
#
loop_
_entity.id
_entity.type
_entity.pdbx_description
1 polymer ?
#
loop_
_entity_poly.entity_id
_entity_poly.type
_entity_poly.pdbx_seq_one_letter_code
_entity_poly.pdbx_strand_id
1 'polypeptide(L)'
;MPPPDQILDAYFAAYSFSYPFIYMLVHALFGALIFLWGRHTPWVTRIRLYFGLLAVGMTFSLFSMMAVPLIDRDLFAAYTIVSVGITYLVYGLTYVRGMWGSYSMIGLVLRALTVALIISIADIVVSLGSGVGASLWIDWTVG
;
A
#
# COMPACT_ATOMS: atom_id res chain seq x y z
N MET A 1 -9.57 33.90 3.23
CA MET A 1 -8.89 32.59 3.29
C MET A 1 -9.29 31.91 4.58
N PRO A 2 -9.71 30.64 4.53
CA PRO A 2 -10.01 29.90 5.75
C PRO A 2 -8.77 29.78 6.65
N PRO A 3 -8.96 29.62 7.97
CA PRO A 3 -7.90 29.32 8.91
C PRO A 3 -7.05 28.10 8.47
N PRO A 4 -5.73 28.09 8.72
CA PRO A 4 -4.83 27.00 8.28
C PRO A 4 -5.25 25.60 8.77
N ASP A 5 -5.85 25.51 9.95
CA ASP A 5 -6.42 24.30 10.54
C ASP A 5 -7.57 23.74 9.70
N GLN A 6 -8.45 24.59 9.18
CA GLN A 6 -9.57 24.14 8.32
C GLN A 6 -9.09 23.61 6.97
N ILE A 7 -7.98 24.13 6.44
CA ILE A 7 -7.37 23.62 5.19
C ILE A 7 -6.77 22.24 5.41
N LEU A 8 -6.09 22.03 6.55
CA LEU A 8 -5.49 20.76 6.90
C LEU A 8 -6.55 19.66 7.10
N ASP A 9 -7.63 19.99 7.80
CA ASP A 9 -8.75 19.07 8.04
C ASP A 9 -9.46 18.70 6.74
N ALA A 10 -9.71 19.69 5.87
CA ALA A 10 -10.30 19.45 4.56
C ALA A 10 -9.38 18.58 3.68
N TYR A 11 -8.06 18.80 3.72
CA TYR A 11 -7.08 17.97 3.02
C TYR A 11 -7.12 16.52 3.50
N PHE A 12 -7.10 16.29 4.82
CA PHE A 12 -7.18 14.93 5.37
C PHE A 12 -8.50 14.24 5.06
N ALA A 13 -9.61 14.98 5.05
CA ALA A 13 -10.91 14.45 4.62
C ALA A 13 -10.90 14.03 3.15
N ALA A 14 -10.39 14.90 2.26
CA ALA A 14 -10.27 14.61 0.82
C ALA A 14 -9.30 13.45 0.55
N TYR A 15 -8.18 13.39 1.27
CA TYR A 15 -7.23 12.28 1.22
C TYR A 15 -7.91 10.97 1.63
N SER A 16 -8.55 10.95 2.79
CA SER A 16 -9.20 9.75 3.33
C SER A 16 -10.33 9.25 2.42
N PHE A 17 -11.06 10.17 1.79
CA PHE A 17 -12.11 9.85 0.83
C PHE A 17 -11.56 9.28 -0.49
N SER A 18 -10.52 9.90 -1.05
CA SER A 18 -9.96 9.49 -2.35
C SER A 18 -9.09 8.22 -2.26
N TYR A 19 -8.46 7.98 -1.11
CA TYR A 19 -7.55 6.85 -0.87
C TYR A 19 -8.11 5.49 -1.30
N PRO A 20 -9.30 5.02 -0.85
CA PRO A 20 -9.80 3.69 -1.21
C PRO A 20 -10.03 3.53 -2.72
N PHE A 21 -10.43 4.58 -3.43
CA PHE A 21 -10.66 4.51 -4.88
C PHE A 21 -9.35 4.45 -5.66
N ILE A 22 -8.38 5.28 -5.28
CA ILE A 22 -7.04 5.28 -5.89
C ILE A 22 -6.32 3.97 -5.56
N TYR A 23 -6.47 3.48 -4.33
CA TYR A 23 -5.99 2.16 -3.91
C TYR A 23 -6.52 1.06 -4.83
N MET A 24 -7.85 0.96 -4.96
CA MET A 24 -8.47 -0.04 -5.83
C MET A 24 -8.03 0.09 -7.28
N LEU A 25 -7.94 1.30 -7.82
CA LEU A 25 -7.52 1.54 -9.20
C LEU A 25 -6.06 1.12 -9.43
N VAL A 26 -5.13 1.58 -8.59
CA VAL A 26 -3.71 1.26 -8.72
C VAL A 26 -3.50 -0.24 -8.56
N HIS A 27 -4.13 -0.87 -7.57
CA HIS A 27 -4.01 -2.31 -7.37
C HIS A 27 -4.72 -3.13 -8.45
N ALA A 28 -5.78 -2.62 -9.08
CA ALA A 28 -6.36 -3.24 -10.26
C ALA A 28 -5.37 -3.21 -11.44
N LEU A 29 -4.67 -2.09 -11.66
CA LEU A 29 -3.65 -1.96 -12.70
C LEU A 29 -2.44 -2.88 -12.42
N PHE A 30 -1.91 -2.87 -11.20
CA PHE A 30 -0.80 -3.74 -10.80
C PHE A 30 -1.21 -5.22 -10.79
N GLY A 31 -2.45 -5.52 -10.40
CA GLY A 31 -3.06 -6.85 -10.47
C GLY A 31 -3.22 -7.34 -11.91
N ALA A 32 -3.57 -6.47 -12.86
CA ALA A 32 -3.59 -6.83 -14.29
C ALA A 32 -2.18 -7.18 -14.81
N LEU A 33 -1.13 -6.60 -14.23
CA LEU A 33 0.27 -6.91 -14.53
C LEU A 33 0.79 -8.20 -13.86
N ILE A 34 -0.05 -8.92 -13.10
CA ILE A 34 0.30 -10.20 -12.42
C ILE A 34 0.73 -11.32 -13.37
N PHE A 35 0.42 -11.17 -14.66
CA PHE A 35 0.92 -12.06 -15.70
C PHE A 35 2.45 -12.04 -15.82
N LEU A 36 3.08 -10.89 -15.59
CA LEU A 36 4.51 -10.67 -15.78
C LEU A 36 5.35 -11.28 -14.64
N TRP A 37 4.86 -11.20 -13.39
CA TRP A 37 5.63 -11.64 -12.21
C TRP A 37 5.21 -13.01 -11.65
N GLY A 38 4.01 -13.50 -11.97
CA GLY A 38 3.50 -14.81 -11.53
C GLY A 38 3.86 -16.00 -12.42
N ARG A 39 4.87 -15.90 -13.30
CA ARG A 39 5.19 -16.94 -14.29
C ARG A 39 5.33 -18.32 -13.61
N HIS A 40 4.58 -19.31 -14.11
CA HIS A 40 4.41 -20.67 -13.58
C HIS A 40 3.44 -20.86 -12.40
N THR A 41 2.69 -19.85 -11.98
CA THR A 41 1.59 -20.00 -11.00
C THR A 41 0.24 -20.00 -11.74
N PRO A 42 -0.75 -20.84 -11.38
CA PRO A 42 -2.09 -20.77 -11.97
C PRO A 42 -2.77 -19.42 -11.72
N TRP A 43 -3.58 -18.94 -12.67
CA TRP A 43 -4.25 -17.63 -12.59
C TRP A 43 -5.07 -17.44 -11.30
N VAL A 44 -5.87 -18.43 -10.93
CA VAL A 44 -6.72 -18.40 -9.72
C VAL A 44 -5.86 -18.25 -8.46
N THR A 45 -4.73 -18.97 -8.39
CA THR A 45 -3.80 -18.89 -7.26
C THR A 45 -3.15 -17.51 -7.17
N ARG A 46 -2.80 -16.89 -8.31
CA ARG A 46 -2.24 -15.52 -8.35
C ARG A 46 -3.22 -14.49 -7.79
N ILE A 47 -4.47 -14.52 -8.24
CA ILE A 47 -5.51 -13.61 -7.74
C ILE A 47 -5.69 -13.79 -6.23
N ARG A 48 -5.82 -15.04 -5.75
CA ARG A 48 -6.01 -15.33 -4.33
C ARG A 48 -4.84 -14.84 -3.49
N LEU A 49 -3.61 -15.05 -3.94
CA LEU A 49 -2.42 -14.55 -3.26
C LEU A 49 -2.37 -13.03 -3.24
N TYR A 50 -2.71 -12.39 -4.36
CA TYR A 50 -2.73 -10.93 -4.45
C TYR A 50 -3.71 -10.33 -3.45
N PHE A 51 -4.97 -10.79 -3.45
CA PHE A 51 -5.95 -10.31 -2.47
C PHE A 51 -5.59 -10.68 -1.03
N GLY A 52 -4.97 -11.86 -0.80
CA GLY A 52 -4.44 -12.22 0.51
C GLY A 52 -3.36 -11.25 1.00
N LEU A 53 -2.43 -10.87 0.12
CA LEU A 53 -1.41 -9.86 0.40
C LEU A 53 -2.04 -8.50 0.70
N LEU A 54 -2.96 -8.03 -0.16
CA LEU A 54 -3.64 -6.76 0.04
C LEU A 54 -4.43 -6.71 1.35
N ALA A 55 -5.16 -7.78 1.68
CA ALA A 55 -5.95 -7.82 2.91
C ALA A 55 -5.07 -7.67 4.16
N VAL A 56 -3.93 -8.35 4.18
CA VAL A 56 -2.96 -8.26 5.28
C VAL A 56 -2.31 -6.87 5.30
N GLY A 57 -1.92 -6.33 4.15
CA GLY A 57 -1.37 -4.98 4.01
C GLY A 57 -2.31 -3.90 4.50
N MET A 58 -3.55 -3.90 4.03
CA MET A 58 -4.60 -2.96 4.47
C MET A 58 -4.86 -3.04 5.97
N THR A 59 -4.89 -4.26 6.52
CA THR A 59 -5.05 -4.47 7.97
C THR A 59 -3.90 -3.81 8.73
N PHE A 60 -2.66 -4.05 8.32
CA PHE A 60 -1.49 -3.43 8.93
C PHE A 60 -1.52 -1.90 8.80
N SER A 61 -1.80 -1.37 7.60
CA SER A 61 -1.90 0.06 7.34
C SER A 61 -2.98 0.73 8.19
N LEU A 62 -4.12 0.08 8.40
CA LEU A 62 -5.19 0.59 9.27
C LEU A 62 -4.72 0.74 10.73
N PHE A 63 -4.08 -0.30 11.28
CA PHE A 63 -3.50 -0.21 12.63
C PHE A 63 -2.36 0.82 12.71
N SER A 64 -1.55 0.93 11.67
CA SER A 64 -0.49 1.93 11.55
C SER A 64 -1.07 3.34 11.55
N MET A 65 -2.14 3.62 10.81
CA MET A 65 -2.79 4.94 10.82
C MET A 65 -3.35 5.29 12.20
N MET A 66 -3.92 4.33 12.93
CA MET A 66 -4.39 4.57 14.29
C MET A 66 -3.27 4.93 15.27
N ALA A 67 -2.04 4.51 15.01
CA ALA A 67 -0.88 4.84 15.84
C ALA A 67 -0.29 6.23 15.52
N VAL A 68 -0.54 6.79 14.33
CA VAL A 68 0.06 8.08 13.88
C VAL A 68 -0.11 9.22 14.89
N PRO A 69 -1.30 9.46 15.50
CA PRO A 69 -1.46 10.56 16.47
C PRO A 69 -0.62 10.40 17.74
N LEU A 70 -0.09 9.20 18.02
CA LEU A 70 0.75 8.89 19.18
C LEU A 70 2.24 9.05 18.88
N ILE A 71 2.61 9.34 17.63
CA ILE A 71 4.01 9.46 17.19
C ILE A 71 4.40 10.93 17.18
N ASP A 72 5.46 11.26 17.92
CA ASP A 72 6.06 12.59 17.89
C ASP A 72 6.51 12.98 16.47
N ARG A 73 6.37 14.25 16.13
CA ARG A 73 6.70 14.78 14.80
C ARG A 73 8.12 14.46 14.36
N ASP A 74 9.08 14.51 15.29
CA ASP A 74 10.50 14.25 15.02
C ASP A 74 10.77 12.76 14.74
N LEU A 75 9.91 11.87 15.24
CA LEU A 75 9.98 10.43 15.02
C LEU A 75 9.17 9.97 13.80
N PHE A 76 8.34 10.85 13.21
CA PHE A 76 7.43 10.48 12.13
C PHE A 76 8.13 9.93 10.88
N ALA A 77 9.29 10.48 10.52
CA ALA A 77 10.08 9.98 9.39
C ALA A 77 10.62 8.56 9.64
N ALA A 78 11.17 8.33 10.84
CA ALA A 78 11.65 7.01 11.24
C ALA A 78 10.50 5.99 11.31
N TYR A 79 9.37 6.39 11.89
CA TYR A 79 8.15 5.59 11.93
C TYR A 79 7.67 5.19 10.53
N THR A 80 7.67 6.13 9.58
CA THR A 80 7.26 5.87 8.19
C THR A 80 8.18 4.85 7.52
N ILE A 81 9.50 5.01 7.66
CA ILE A 81 10.49 4.07 7.10
C ILE A 81 10.33 2.67 7.72
N VAL A 82 10.17 2.60 9.04
CA VAL A 82 9.96 1.34 9.75
C VAL A 82 8.65 0.68 9.32
N SER A 83 7.57 1.44 9.20
CA SER A 83 6.26 0.93 8.76
C SER A 83 6.33 0.38 7.35
N VAL A 84 6.98 1.07 6.40
CA VAL A 84 7.22 0.56 5.05
C VAL A 84 8.04 -0.74 5.07
N GLY A 85 9.10 -0.78 5.89
CA GLY A 85 9.92 -1.99 6.06
C GLY A 85 9.11 -3.17 6.62
N ILE A 86 8.27 -2.94 7.61
CA ILE A 86 7.39 -3.98 8.18
C ILE A 86 6.36 -4.43 7.14
N THR A 87 5.69 -3.51 6.44
CA THR A 87 4.74 -3.84 5.37
C THR A 87 5.39 -4.71 4.29
N TYR A 88 6.58 -4.35 3.84
CA TYR A 88 7.37 -5.13 2.88
C TYR A 88 7.64 -6.55 3.40
N LEU A 89 8.07 -6.69 4.66
CA LEU A 89 8.32 -7.99 5.28
C LEU A 89 7.03 -8.82 5.39
N VAL A 90 5.92 -8.19 5.78
CA VAL A 90 4.62 -8.83 5.90
C VAL A 90 4.14 -9.35 4.54
N TYR A 91 4.31 -8.60 3.47
CA TYR A 91 4.04 -9.08 2.10
C TYR A 91 4.93 -10.26 1.73
N GLY A 92 6.24 -10.17 2.00
CA GLY A 92 7.18 -11.26 1.72
C GLY A 92 6.79 -12.54 2.46
N LEU A 93 6.53 -12.46 3.77
CA LEU A 93 6.15 -13.60 4.61
C LEU A 93 4.82 -14.20 4.19
N THR A 94 3.83 -13.36 3.85
CA THR A 94 2.51 -13.81 3.37
C THR A 94 2.65 -14.56 2.05
N TYR A 95 3.50 -14.09 1.14
CA TYR A 95 3.79 -14.78 -0.12
C TYR A 95 4.51 -16.12 0.11
N VAL A 96 5.56 -16.13 0.95
CA VAL A 96 6.29 -17.36 1.31
C VAL A 96 5.34 -18.41 1.88
N ARG A 97 4.46 -18.01 2.79
CA ARG A 97 3.45 -18.89 3.38
C ARG A 97 2.46 -19.40 2.34
N GLY A 98 2.01 -18.53 1.44
CA GLY A 98 1.03 -18.88 0.40
C GLY A 98 1.57 -19.80 -0.70
N MET A 99 2.90 -19.82 -0.92
CA MET A 99 3.56 -20.61 -1.96
C MET A 99 4.52 -21.68 -1.41
N TRP A 100 4.41 -22.00 -0.12
CA TRP A 100 5.27 -22.99 0.53
C TRP A 100 5.17 -24.35 -0.18
N GLY A 101 6.33 -24.96 -0.45
CA GLY A 101 6.42 -26.24 -1.17
C GLY A 101 6.19 -26.18 -2.68
N SER A 102 5.87 -25.01 -3.26
CA SER A 102 5.67 -24.87 -4.71
C SER A 102 6.98 -24.61 -5.49
N TYR A 103 8.03 -24.14 -4.82
CA TYR A 103 9.31 -23.78 -5.40
C TYR A 103 10.48 -24.19 -4.49
N SER A 104 11.71 -24.18 -5.02
CA SER A 104 12.92 -24.26 -4.18
C SER A 104 12.99 -23.06 -3.23
N MET A 105 13.60 -23.23 -2.05
CA MET A 105 13.66 -22.17 -1.03
C MET A 105 14.25 -20.85 -1.56
N ILE A 106 15.34 -20.94 -2.34
CA ILE A 106 15.98 -19.76 -2.95
C ILE A 106 15.03 -19.10 -3.96
N GLY A 107 14.39 -19.88 -4.82
CA GLY A 107 13.43 -19.36 -5.80
C GLY A 107 12.20 -18.73 -5.14
N LEU A 108 11.74 -19.29 -4.03
CA LEU A 108 10.62 -18.78 -3.24
C LEU A 108 10.97 -17.43 -2.61
N VAL A 109 12.13 -17.31 -1.98
CA VAL A 109 12.59 -16.06 -1.34
C VAL A 109 12.77 -14.95 -2.37
N LEU A 110 13.45 -15.21 -3.50
CA LEU A 110 13.65 -14.20 -4.54
C LEU A 110 12.31 -13.70 -5.12
N ARG A 111 11.35 -14.61 -5.32
CA ARG A 111 9.99 -14.24 -5.75
C ARG A 111 9.29 -13.42 -4.67
N ALA A 112 9.32 -13.85 -3.41
CA ALA A 112 8.70 -13.12 -2.31
C ALA A 112 9.22 -11.68 -2.20
N LEU A 113 10.53 -11.48 -2.29
CA LEU A 113 11.16 -10.15 -2.27
C LEU A 113 10.72 -9.30 -3.47
N THR A 114 10.63 -9.89 -4.66
CA THR A 114 10.19 -9.20 -5.87
C THR A 114 8.71 -8.79 -5.76
N VAL A 115 7.85 -9.69 -5.28
CA VAL A 115 6.43 -9.42 -5.09
C VAL A 115 6.19 -8.35 -4.04
N ALA A 116 6.85 -8.47 -2.88
CA ALA A 116 6.78 -7.47 -1.83
C ALA A 116 7.21 -6.09 -2.35
N LEU A 117 8.26 -6.03 -3.18
CA LEU A 117 8.72 -4.78 -3.78
C LEU A 117 7.67 -4.17 -4.71
N ILE A 118 7.12 -4.97 -5.62
CA ILE A 118 6.10 -4.52 -6.57
C ILE A 118 4.87 -3.97 -5.84
N ILE A 119 4.38 -4.67 -4.83
CA ILE A 119 3.20 -4.24 -4.06
C ILE A 119 3.53 -2.99 -3.24
N SER A 120 4.71 -2.91 -2.62
CA SER A 120 5.12 -1.71 -1.88
C SER A 120 5.25 -0.48 -2.78
N ILE A 121 5.72 -0.66 -4.02
CA ILE A 121 5.73 0.42 -5.03
C ILE A 121 4.29 0.84 -5.35
N ALA A 122 3.36 -0.10 -5.49
CA ALA A 122 1.94 0.22 -5.69
C ALA A 122 1.40 1.05 -4.52
N ASP A 123 1.68 0.67 -3.27
CA ASP A 123 1.23 1.41 -2.07
C ASP A 123 1.80 2.84 -2.03
N ILE A 124 3.05 3.03 -2.46
CA ILE A 124 3.65 4.38 -2.59
C ILE A 124 2.92 5.18 -3.66
N VAL A 125 2.64 4.58 -4.83
CA VAL A 125 1.89 5.24 -5.91
C VAL A 125 0.48 5.61 -5.46
N VAL A 126 -0.19 4.75 -4.68
CA VAL A 126 -1.50 5.07 -4.09
C VAL A 126 -1.39 6.26 -3.15
N SER A 127 -0.41 6.25 -2.25
CA SER A 127 -0.23 7.29 -1.26
C SER A 127 0.04 8.66 -1.91
N LEU A 128 0.90 8.68 -2.94
CA LEU A 128 1.18 9.88 -3.73
C LEU A 128 -0.03 10.33 -4.55
N GLY A 129 -0.71 9.39 -5.23
CA GLY A 129 -1.90 9.68 -6.03
C GLY A 129 -3.02 10.25 -5.18
N SER A 130 -3.23 9.72 -3.98
CA SER A 130 -4.22 10.21 -3.02
C SER A 130 -3.85 11.59 -2.49
N GLY A 131 -2.55 11.83 -2.25
CA GLY A 131 -2.04 13.15 -1.88
C GLY A 131 -2.30 14.20 -2.96
N VAL A 132 -1.99 13.87 -4.23
CA VAL A 132 -2.25 14.77 -5.37
C VAL A 132 -3.75 15.00 -5.57
N GLY A 133 -4.57 13.95 -5.50
CA GLY A 133 -6.03 14.06 -5.62
C GLY A 133 -6.63 14.96 -4.53
N ALA A 134 -6.19 14.81 -3.28
CA ALA A 134 -6.58 15.67 -2.19
C ALA A 134 -6.18 17.13 -2.41
N SER A 135 -4.94 17.39 -2.86
CA SER A 135 -4.48 18.74 -3.20
C SER A 135 -5.35 19.40 -4.27
N LEU A 136 -5.61 18.69 -5.39
CA LEU A 136 -6.43 19.20 -6.49
C LEU A 136 -7.87 19.50 -6.05
N TRP A 137 -8.43 18.69 -5.16
CA TRP A 137 -9.76 18.93 -4.59
C TRP A 137 -9.80 20.21 -3.77
N ILE A 138 -8.79 20.44 -2.92
CA ILE A 138 -8.69 21.65 -2.10
C ILE A 138 -8.51 22.89 -2.97
N ASP A 139 -7.62 22.84 -3.96
CA ASP A 139 -7.40 23.95 -4.88
C ASP A 139 -8.68 24.32 -5.63
N TRP A 140 -9.52 23.34 -5.99
CA TRP A 140 -10.79 23.59 -6.67
C TRP A 140 -11.92 24.11 -5.78
N THR A 141 -11.95 23.70 -4.50
CA THR A 141 -13.07 24.00 -3.58
C THR A 141 -12.82 25.20 -2.65
N VAL A 142 -11.56 25.49 -2.35
CA VAL A 142 -11.15 26.54 -1.40
C VAL A 142 -10.44 27.71 -2.10
N GLY A 143 -9.97 27.50 -3.34
CA GLY A 143 -9.34 28.52 -4.20
C GLY A 143 -10.27 29.64 -4.64
#